data_AF-A0A9X6IWU6-F1
#
_entry.id   AF-A0A9X6IWU6-F1
#
_cell.length_a   1.000
_cell.length_b   1.000
_cell.length_c   1.000
_cell.angle_alpha   90.00
_cell.angle_beta   90.00
_cell.angle_gamma   90.00
#
_symmetry.space_group_name_H-M   'P 1'
#
loop_
_entity.id
_entity.type
_entity.pdbx_description
1 polymer ?
#
loop_
_entity_poly.entity_id
_entity_poly.type
_entity_poly.pdbx_seq_one_letter_code
_entity_poly.pdbx_strand_id
1 'polypeptide(L)'
;MLLKTIYCKVEEEKKKLFSNAQEKWSDIRHLDGFHGQFGGWYEDEACVFTLWEDRSTYQSFMNGAHDTIYVNSNQEDTFLSCEIELFQTLYDITDTHLKDVVTEGSFVRVAICDVKVEKEKYFLQKQETIWNKGMEKAKGMLGGVVGKSLKNENRYIVLTYWKDEQTHQHYVEEIFPDLYKLANIHEDIEEIKGKQAVCKEEWLVY
;
A
#
# COMPACT_ATOMS: atom_id res chain seq x y z
N MET A 1 6.62 9.52 -7.33
CA MET A 1 5.80 8.33 -7.61
C MET A 1 4.40 8.55 -7.06
N LEU A 2 3.40 7.90 -7.66
CA LEU A 2 2.03 7.83 -7.17
C LEU A 2 1.75 6.40 -6.69
N LEU A 3 1.19 6.27 -5.50
CA LEU A 3 0.71 5.01 -4.93
C LEU A 3 -0.82 4.99 -5.01
N LYS A 4 -1.38 3.97 -5.64
CA LYS A 4 -2.82 3.70 -5.60
C LYS A 4 -3.09 2.52 -4.68
N THR A 5 -4.04 2.68 -3.79
CA THR A 5 -4.59 1.61 -2.96
C THR A 5 -5.97 1.22 -3.47
N ILE A 6 -6.28 -0.07 -3.42
CA ILE A 6 -7.56 -0.64 -3.81
C ILE A 6 -7.92 -1.65 -2.73
N TYR A 7 -9.01 -1.41 -2.01
CA TYR A 7 -9.51 -2.28 -0.96
C TYR A 7 -10.92 -2.71 -1.33
N CYS A 8 -11.08 -3.96 -1.76
CA CYS A 8 -12.39 -4.47 -2.14
C CYS A 8 -12.87 -5.53 -1.12
N LYS A 9 -14.08 -5.36 -0.60
CA LYS A 9 -14.72 -6.36 0.27
C LYS A 9 -15.31 -7.48 -0.57
N VAL A 10 -14.96 -8.73 -0.29
CA VAL A 10 -15.31 -9.89 -1.13
C VAL A 10 -15.91 -10.99 -0.28
N GLU A 11 -17.08 -11.48 -0.68
CA GLU A 11 -17.70 -12.64 -0.05
C GLU A 11 -16.82 -13.88 -0.24
N GLU A 12 -16.76 -14.75 0.78
CA GLU A 12 -15.89 -15.93 0.77
C GLU A 12 -16.07 -16.79 -0.49
N GLU A 13 -17.30 -17.00 -0.92
CA GLU A 13 -17.68 -17.74 -2.13
C GLU A 13 -17.20 -17.11 -3.44
N LYS A 14 -16.92 -15.79 -3.45
CA LYS A 14 -16.44 -15.03 -4.61
C LYS A 14 -14.93 -14.82 -4.62
N LYS A 15 -14.19 -15.14 -3.55
CA LYS A 15 -12.73 -14.92 -3.48
C LYS A 15 -11.95 -15.55 -4.63
N LYS A 16 -12.36 -16.73 -5.08
CA LYS A 16 -11.76 -17.40 -6.25
C LYS A 16 -12.04 -16.64 -7.55
N LEU A 17 -13.27 -16.17 -7.75
CA LEU A 17 -13.64 -15.39 -8.94
C LEU A 17 -12.90 -14.05 -8.95
N PHE A 18 -12.83 -13.38 -7.79
CA PHE A 18 -12.06 -12.15 -7.63
C PHE A 18 -10.59 -12.35 -7.98
N SER A 19 -9.95 -13.41 -7.45
CA SER A 19 -8.54 -13.69 -7.70
C SER A 19 -8.26 -13.93 -9.18
N ASN A 20 -9.09 -14.75 -9.84
CA ASN A 20 -8.98 -15.00 -11.28
C ASN A 20 -9.18 -13.73 -12.12
N ALA A 21 -10.04 -12.81 -11.68
CA ALA A 21 -10.22 -11.52 -12.34
C ALA A 21 -9.00 -10.60 -12.10
N GLN A 22 -8.45 -10.61 -10.88
CA GLN A 22 -7.29 -9.81 -10.50
C GLN A 22 -6.04 -10.19 -11.31
N GLU A 23 -5.84 -11.49 -11.61
CA GLU A 23 -4.74 -11.99 -12.45
C GLU A 23 -4.75 -11.42 -13.87
N LYS A 24 -5.93 -11.13 -14.42
CA LYS A 24 -6.07 -10.56 -15.77
C LYS A 24 -5.62 -9.11 -15.86
N TRP A 25 -5.38 -8.45 -14.72
CA TRP A 25 -4.77 -7.12 -14.70
C TRP A 25 -3.29 -7.14 -15.10
N SER A 26 -2.69 -8.31 -15.31
CA SER A 26 -1.32 -8.44 -15.83
C SER A 26 -1.06 -7.70 -17.15
N ASP A 27 -2.09 -7.42 -17.95
CA ASP A 27 -2.01 -6.59 -19.16
C ASP A 27 -1.49 -5.17 -18.89
N ILE A 28 -1.63 -4.66 -17.66
CA ILE A 28 -1.18 -3.33 -17.26
C ILE A 28 0.36 -3.17 -17.32
N ARG A 29 1.11 -4.28 -17.32
CA ARG A 29 2.58 -4.29 -17.29
C ARG A 29 3.25 -3.57 -18.46
N HIS A 30 2.53 -3.42 -19.57
CA HIS A 30 3.05 -2.83 -20.79
C HIS A 30 2.79 -1.31 -20.89
N LEU A 31 2.16 -0.72 -19.87
CA LEU A 31 1.81 0.70 -19.89
C LEU A 31 2.98 1.56 -19.40
N ASP A 32 3.25 2.63 -20.16
CA ASP A 32 4.27 3.60 -19.81
C ASP A 32 4.01 4.23 -18.43
N GLY A 33 5.05 4.26 -17.59
CA GLY A 33 4.99 4.82 -16.25
C GLY A 33 4.34 3.91 -15.20
N PHE A 34 3.94 2.68 -15.53
CA PHE A 34 3.60 1.67 -14.54
C PHE A 34 4.88 1.09 -13.91
N HIS A 35 4.92 0.99 -12.58
CA HIS A 35 6.09 0.50 -11.84
C HIS A 35 5.85 -0.81 -11.10
N GLY A 36 4.59 -1.23 -10.97
CA GLY A 36 4.28 -2.53 -10.41
C GLY A 36 2.91 -2.59 -9.74
N GLN A 37 2.43 -3.81 -9.57
CA GLN A 37 1.25 -4.17 -8.79
C GLN A 37 1.62 -5.28 -7.82
N PHE A 38 1.15 -5.19 -6.59
CA PHE A 38 1.27 -6.25 -5.59
C PHE A 38 0.09 -6.17 -4.64
N GLY A 39 -0.20 -7.26 -3.94
CA GLY A 39 -1.36 -7.29 -3.06
C GLY A 39 -1.75 -8.70 -2.64
N GLY A 40 -2.75 -8.79 -1.78
CA GLY A 40 -3.24 -10.06 -1.27
C GLY A 40 -4.50 -9.87 -0.41
N TRP A 41 -4.78 -10.85 0.43
CA TRP A 41 -5.98 -10.85 1.28
C TRP A 41 -5.66 -10.34 2.69
N TYR A 42 -6.53 -9.46 3.19
CA TYR A 42 -6.67 -9.13 4.61
C TYR A 42 -8.08 -9.53 5.04
N GLU A 43 -8.22 -10.64 5.77
CA GLU A 43 -9.53 -11.20 6.14
C GLU A 43 -10.43 -11.48 4.90
N ASP A 44 -11.54 -10.74 4.76
CA ASP A 44 -12.47 -10.79 3.61
C ASP A 44 -12.22 -9.68 2.58
N GLU A 45 -11.14 -8.93 2.72
CA GLU A 45 -10.83 -7.78 1.86
C GLU A 45 -9.61 -8.05 0.97
N ALA A 46 -9.76 -7.82 -0.33
CA ALA A 46 -8.66 -7.80 -1.28
C ALA A 46 -7.94 -6.45 -1.18
N CYS A 47 -6.67 -6.49 -0.81
CA CYS A 47 -5.78 -5.33 -0.75
C CYS A 47 -4.84 -5.34 -1.96
N VAL A 48 -5.01 -4.41 -2.88
CA VAL A 48 -4.16 -4.28 -4.09
C VAL A 48 -3.52 -2.89 -4.11
N PHE A 49 -2.23 -2.86 -4.45
CA PHE A 49 -1.40 -1.68 -4.54
C PHE A 49 -0.83 -1.57 -5.95
N THR A 50 -0.89 -0.38 -6.54
CA THR A 50 -0.21 -0.11 -7.82
C THR A 50 0.66 1.14 -7.71
N LEU A 51 1.83 1.06 -8.34
CA LEU A 51 2.85 2.10 -8.34
C LEU A 51 2.93 2.71 -9.74
N TRP A 52 2.95 4.04 -9.79
CA TRP A 52 2.99 4.80 -11.03
C TRP A 52 4.05 5.90 -10.95
N GLU A 53 4.72 6.19 -12.05
CA GLU A 53 5.73 7.25 -12.16
C GLU A 53 5.18 8.57 -11.60
N ASP A 54 4.00 8.99 -12.09
CA ASP A 54 3.34 10.23 -11.70
C ASP A 54 1.83 10.22 -11.94
N ARG A 55 1.19 11.37 -11.69
CA ARG A 55 -0.25 11.55 -11.91
C ARG A 55 -0.63 11.57 -13.40
N SER A 56 0.26 12.04 -14.28
CA SER A 56 -0.02 12.18 -15.70
C SER A 56 -0.09 10.80 -16.38
N THR A 57 0.89 9.95 -16.09
CA THR A 57 0.95 8.55 -16.54
C THR A 57 -0.25 7.75 -16.04
N TYR A 58 -0.59 7.87 -14.75
CA TYR A 58 -1.82 7.29 -14.20
C TYR A 58 -3.09 7.77 -14.94
N GLN A 59 -3.21 9.07 -15.21
CA GLN A 59 -4.37 9.61 -15.91
C GLN A 59 -4.45 9.12 -17.37
N SER A 60 -3.33 8.98 -18.06
CA SER A 60 -3.28 8.36 -19.39
C SER A 60 -3.81 6.93 -19.37
N PHE A 61 -3.43 6.14 -18.36
CA PHE A 61 -3.99 4.80 -18.16
C PHE A 61 -5.51 4.84 -17.95
N MET A 62 -6.01 5.71 -17.06
CA MET A 62 -7.45 5.86 -16.80
C MET A 62 -8.24 6.24 -18.05
N ASN A 63 -7.67 7.08 -18.91
CA ASN A 63 -8.32 7.54 -20.15
C ASN A 63 -8.22 6.54 -21.31
N GLY A 64 -7.34 5.56 -21.21
CA GLY A 64 -7.00 4.64 -22.29
C GLY A 64 -7.38 3.20 -21.97
N ALA A 65 -6.45 2.48 -21.34
CA ALA A 65 -6.54 1.02 -21.18
C ALA A 65 -7.45 0.58 -20.03
N HIS A 66 -7.73 1.44 -19.05
CA HIS A 66 -8.43 1.06 -17.82
C HIS A 66 -9.76 0.32 -18.08
N ASP A 67 -10.69 0.93 -18.79
CA ASP A 67 -12.03 0.37 -18.97
C ASP A 67 -12.00 -0.93 -19.77
N THR A 68 -11.07 -1.04 -20.72
CA THR A 68 -10.89 -2.27 -21.50
C THR A 68 -10.40 -3.42 -20.61
N ILE A 69 -9.39 -3.17 -19.76
CA ILE A 69 -8.88 -4.18 -18.82
C ILE A 69 -9.95 -4.53 -17.79
N TYR A 70 -10.66 -3.54 -17.25
CA TYR A 70 -11.72 -3.74 -16.25
C TYR A 70 -12.88 -4.59 -16.78
N VAL A 71 -13.33 -4.33 -18.01
CA VAL A 71 -14.39 -5.12 -18.65
C VAL A 71 -13.90 -6.54 -18.95
N ASN A 72 -12.68 -6.68 -19.50
CA ASN A 72 -12.12 -7.99 -19.85
C ASN A 72 -11.82 -8.87 -18.62
N SER A 73 -11.50 -8.24 -17.49
CA SER A 73 -11.22 -8.97 -16.26
C SER A 73 -12.48 -9.60 -15.66
N ASN A 74 -13.65 -8.98 -15.87
CA ASN A 74 -14.93 -9.28 -15.20
C ASN A 74 -14.83 -9.05 -13.68
N GLN A 75 -14.10 -8.02 -13.24
CA GLN A 75 -13.91 -7.74 -11.82
C GLN A 75 -15.18 -7.24 -11.13
N GLU A 76 -16.05 -6.51 -11.83
CA GLU A 76 -17.19 -5.76 -11.25
C GLU A 76 -18.09 -6.61 -10.34
N ASP A 77 -18.47 -7.82 -10.76
CA ASP A 77 -19.42 -8.67 -10.02
C ASP A 77 -18.76 -9.52 -8.91
N THR A 78 -17.45 -9.34 -8.69
CA THR A 78 -16.66 -10.18 -7.78
C THR A 78 -16.50 -9.62 -6.38
N PHE A 79 -16.92 -8.38 -6.13
CA PHE A 79 -16.81 -7.72 -4.82
C PHE A 79 -18.11 -6.99 -4.44
N LEU A 80 -18.29 -6.74 -3.13
CA LEU A 80 -19.45 -6.02 -2.58
C LEU A 80 -19.26 -4.50 -2.60
N SER A 81 -18.05 -4.06 -2.31
CA SER A 81 -17.66 -2.66 -2.31
C SER A 81 -16.18 -2.57 -2.64
N CYS A 82 -15.76 -1.46 -3.22
CA CYS A 82 -14.35 -1.19 -3.42
C CYS A 82 -13.98 0.26 -3.12
N GLU A 83 -12.98 0.45 -2.28
CA GLU A 83 -12.42 1.74 -1.90
C GLU A 83 -11.09 1.94 -2.63
N ILE A 84 -10.99 3.04 -3.37
CA ILE A 84 -9.80 3.39 -4.13
C ILE A 84 -9.31 4.76 -3.66
N GLU A 85 -8.02 4.85 -3.35
CA GLU A 85 -7.40 6.11 -2.95
C GLU A 85 -5.99 6.24 -3.54
N LEU A 86 -5.68 7.46 -4.01
CA LEU A 86 -4.40 7.83 -4.58
C LEU A 86 -3.60 8.66 -3.57
N PHE A 87 -2.31 8.34 -3.46
CA PHE A 87 -1.37 8.99 -2.58
C PHE A 87 -0.15 9.44 -3.38
N GLN A 88 0.20 10.71 -3.23
CA GLN A 88 1.49 11.22 -3.68
C GLN A 88 2.57 10.75 -2.71
N THR A 89 3.55 9.99 -3.18
CA THR A 89 4.69 9.61 -2.32
C THR A 89 5.51 10.85 -2.00
N LEU A 90 5.88 11.02 -0.73
CA LEU A 90 6.70 12.12 -0.25
C LEU A 90 8.18 11.71 -0.21
N TYR A 91 8.47 10.53 0.35
CA TYR A 91 9.79 9.94 0.45
C TYR A 91 9.71 8.44 0.72
N ASP A 92 10.79 7.73 0.41
CA ASP A 92 10.99 6.34 0.81
C ASP A 92 11.43 6.24 2.28
N ILE A 93 11.06 5.15 2.95
CA ILE A 93 11.40 4.87 4.36
C ILE A 93 12.85 4.40 4.49
N THR A 94 13.37 3.75 3.46
CA THR A 94 14.73 3.18 3.35
C THR A 94 15.44 3.76 2.14
N ASP A 95 16.76 3.52 2.03
CA ASP A 95 17.55 3.91 0.85
C ASP A 95 17.09 3.20 -0.44
N THR A 96 16.50 2.02 -0.34
CA THR A 96 15.92 1.30 -1.48
C THR A 96 14.50 1.79 -1.78
N HIS A 97 14.23 2.11 -3.05
CA HIS A 97 12.90 2.55 -3.47
C HIS A 97 11.90 1.38 -3.46
N LEU A 98 10.66 1.65 -3.04
CA LEU A 98 9.62 0.63 -2.99
C LEU A 98 9.39 -0.09 -4.34
N LYS A 99 9.47 0.65 -5.46
CA LYS A 99 9.28 0.08 -6.80
C LYS A 99 10.34 -0.96 -7.18
N ASP A 100 11.51 -0.90 -6.58
CA ASP A 100 12.63 -1.79 -6.92
C ASP A 100 12.56 -3.11 -6.13
N VAL A 101 11.75 -3.18 -5.06
CA VAL A 101 11.67 -4.34 -4.16
C VAL A 101 10.35 -5.11 -4.23
N VAL A 102 9.43 -4.73 -5.11
CA VAL A 102 8.09 -5.37 -5.21
C VAL A 102 8.15 -6.86 -5.54
N THR A 103 9.26 -7.35 -6.11
CA THR A 103 9.49 -8.77 -6.44
C THR A 103 10.28 -9.52 -5.37
N GLU A 104 10.79 -8.84 -4.34
CA GLU A 104 11.65 -9.41 -3.31
C GLU A 104 10.91 -9.78 -2.03
N GLY A 105 9.68 -9.27 -1.87
CA GLY A 105 8.87 -9.42 -0.67
C GLY A 105 7.60 -10.23 -0.89
N SER A 106 6.97 -10.58 0.22
CA SER A 106 5.70 -11.32 0.23
C SER A 106 4.72 -10.81 1.28
N PHE A 107 5.03 -9.69 1.94
CA PHE A 107 4.15 -9.13 2.95
C PHE A 107 4.14 -7.61 2.91
N VAL A 108 2.94 -7.03 2.81
CA VAL A 108 2.71 -5.59 2.84
C VAL A 108 1.92 -5.23 4.08
N ARG A 109 2.32 -4.14 4.73
CA ARG A 109 1.56 -3.51 5.81
C ARG A 109 1.35 -2.04 5.52
N VAL A 110 0.15 -1.54 5.81
CA VAL A 110 -0.26 -0.16 5.63
C VAL A 110 -0.81 0.41 6.93
N ALA A 111 -0.45 1.66 7.24
CA ALA A 111 -1.26 2.54 8.10
C ALA A 111 -1.79 3.70 7.27
N ILE A 112 -3.10 3.90 7.31
CA ILE A 112 -3.75 5.12 6.86
C ILE A 112 -3.98 5.97 8.10
N CYS A 113 -3.35 7.14 8.16
CA CYS A 113 -3.38 8.05 9.29
C CYS A 113 -4.10 9.33 8.90
N ASP A 114 -5.23 9.61 9.55
CA ASP A 114 -5.82 10.94 9.54
C ASP A 114 -5.14 11.76 10.64
N VAL A 115 -4.38 12.78 10.24
CA VAL A 115 -3.54 13.61 11.10
C VAL A 115 -4.35 14.81 11.59
N LYS A 116 -4.19 15.15 12.87
CA LYS A 116 -4.85 16.32 13.45
C LYS A 116 -4.42 17.59 12.72
N VAL A 117 -5.35 18.54 12.58
CA VAL A 117 -5.09 19.85 11.96
C VAL A 117 -3.85 20.50 12.60
N GLU A 118 -2.96 21.05 11.78
CA GLU A 118 -1.67 21.67 12.17
C GLU A 118 -0.63 20.72 12.79
N LYS A 119 -0.88 19.41 12.85
CA LYS A 119 0.08 18.41 13.38
C LYS A 119 0.90 17.70 12.32
N GLU A 120 0.69 17.98 11.03
CA GLU A 120 1.42 17.35 9.90
C GLU A 120 2.93 17.38 10.07
N LYS A 121 3.50 18.54 10.45
CA LYS A 121 4.94 18.67 10.66
C LYS A 121 5.46 17.75 11.77
N TYR A 122 4.70 17.61 12.86
CA TYR A 122 5.07 16.72 13.97
C TYR A 122 4.94 15.26 13.57
N PHE A 123 3.86 14.90 12.86
CA PHE A 123 3.67 13.55 12.33
C PHE A 123 4.82 13.13 11.41
N LEU A 124 5.15 13.95 10.40
CA LEU A 124 6.24 13.65 9.46
C LEU A 124 7.61 13.60 10.16
N GLN A 125 7.86 14.48 11.13
CA GLN A 125 9.08 14.42 11.94
C GLN A 125 9.17 13.11 12.74
N LYS A 126 8.07 12.64 13.35
CA LYS A 126 8.03 11.36 14.07
C LYS A 126 8.22 10.18 13.11
N GLN A 127 7.68 10.25 11.88
CA GLN A 127 7.96 9.25 10.84
C GLN A 127 9.47 9.15 10.59
N GLU A 128 10.13 10.25 10.26
CA GLU A 128 11.56 10.25 9.93
C GLU A 128 12.48 9.88 11.11
N THR A 129 12.14 10.36 12.31
CA THR A 129 13.08 10.30 13.45
C THR A 129 12.86 9.11 14.39
N ILE A 130 11.66 8.53 14.40
CA ILE A 130 11.31 7.42 15.28
C ILE A 130 10.96 6.19 14.44
N TRP A 131 9.90 6.27 13.63
CA TRP A 131 9.36 5.11 12.93
C TRP A 131 10.32 4.58 11.88
N ASN A 132 10.75 5.41 10.93
CA ASN A 132 11.60 5.00 9.82
C ASN A 132 12.93 4.45 10.33
N LYS A 133 13.58 5.12 11.29
CA LYS A 133 14.83 4.63 11.90
C LYS A 133 14.67 3.31 12.64
N GLY A 134 13.49 3.03 13.18
CA GLY A 134 13.19 1.76 13.82
C GLY A 134 12.94 0.65 12.81
N MET A 135 12.16 0.93 11.77
CA MET A 135 11.83 -0.02 10.69
C MET A 135 13.03 -0.35 9.81
N GLU A 136 13.87 0.63 9.47
CA GLU A 136 15.09 0.44 8.68
C GLU A 136 16.08 -0.53 9.34
N LYS A 137 16.10 -0.58 10.67
CA LYS A 137 16.94 -1.52 11.44
C LYS A 137 16.30 -2.90 11.58
N ALA A 138 15.02 -3.05 11.25
CA ALA A 138 14.31 -4.30 11.41
C ALA A 138 14.73 -5.29 10.32
N LYS A 139 15.14 -6.49 10.74
CA LYS A 139 15.53 -7.54 9.81
C LYS A 139 14.33 -7.95 8.95
N GLY A 140 14.48 -7.87 7.63
CA GLY A 140 13.46 -8.27 6.67
C GLY A 140 12.57 -7.13 6.16
N MET A 141 12.76 -5.90 6.66
CA MET A 141 12.23 -4.71 5.99
C MET A 141 12.95 -4.53 4.64
N LEU A 142 12.20 -4.46 3.55
CA LEU A 142 12.76 -4.33 2.20
C LEU A 142 12.68 -2.90 1.69
N GLY A 143 11.56 -2.23 1.98
CA GLY A 143 11.32 -0.86 1.56
C GLY A 143 9.94 -0.38 1.96
N GLY A 144 9.64 0.87 1.65
CA GLY A 144 8.36 1.46 2.01
C GLY A 144 8.31 2.94 1.70
N VAL A 145 7.13 3.53 1.79
CA VAL A 145 6.90 4.94 1.47
C VAL A 145 6.00 5.60 2.50
N VAL A 146 6.26 6.88 2.74
CA VAL A 146 5.27 7.79 3.32
C VAL A 146 4.64 8.59 2.17
N GLY A 147 3.32 8.61 2.12
CA GLY A 147 2.56 9.33 1.10
C GLY A 147 1.46 10.21 1.68
N LYS A 148 1.07 11.24 0.93
CA LYS A 148 -0.06 12.13 1.26
C LYS A 148 -1.21 11.87 0.31
N SER A 149 -2.42 11.76 0.82
CA SER A 149 -3.62 11.55 0.02
C SER A 149 -3.85 12.70 -0.95
N LEU A 150 -4.28 12.39 -2.17
CA LEU A 150 -4.75 13.37 -3.14
C LEU A 150 -6.21 13.78 -2.93
N LYS A 151 -6.94 13.09 -2.04
CA LYS A 151 -8.36 13.31 -1.77
C LYS A 151 -8.62 13.99 -0.43
N ASN A 152 -7.83 13.67 0.60
CA ASN A 152 -7.97 14.22 1.94
C ASN A 152 -6.65 14.88 2.37
N GLU A 153 -6.68 16.20 2.56
CA GLU A 153 -5.47 16.99 2.84
C GLU A 153 -4.74 16.60 4.14
N ASN A 154 -5.42 15.98 5.10
CA ASN A 154 -4.83 15.58 6.38
C ASN A 154 -4.54 14.07 6.46
N ARG A 155 -4.77 13.33 5.36
CA ARG A 155 -4.59 11.88 5.33
C ARG A 155 -3.24 11.51 4.75
N TYR A 156 -2.55 10.63 5.48
CA TYR A 156 -1.26 10.08 5.11
C TYR A 156 -1.33 8.55 5.06
N ILE A 157 -0.45 7.98 4.25
CA ILE A 157 -0.23 6.53 4.19
C ILE A 157 1.22 6.24 4.56
N VAL A 158 1.41 5.22 5.39
CA VAL A 158 2.71 4.59 5.64
C VAL A 158 2.60 3.15 5.14
N LEU A 159 3.20 2.86 3.99
CA LEU A 159 3.25 1.52 3.41
C LEU A 159 4.65 0.96 3.61
N THR A 160 4.72 -0.24 4.19
CA THR A 160 5.96 -0.98 4.42
C THR A 160 5.89 -2.33 3.74
N TYR A 161 6.99 -2.74 3.11
CA TYR A 161 7.12 -3.98 2.38
C TYR A 161 8.21 -4.84 3.01
N TRP A 162 7.86 -6.09 3.25
CA TRP A 162 8.65 -7.01 4.05
C TRP A 162 8.90 -8.29 3.26
N LYS A 163 10.04 -8.91 3.57
CA LYS A 163 10.41 -10.20 3.01
C LYS A 163 9.27 -11.22 3.16
N ASP A 164 8.69 -11.29 4.35
CA ASP A 164 7.61 -12.20 4.69
C ASP A 164 6.88 -11.74 5.96
N GLU A 165 5.76 -12.39 6.27
CA GLU A 165 4.97 -12.11 7.47
C GLU A 165 5.75 -12.35 8.77
N GLN A 166 6.65 -13.33 8.79
CA GLN A 166 7.40 -13.70 10.00
C GLN A 166 8.38 -12.59 10.41
N THR A 167 9.05 -11.99 9.43
CA THR A 167 9.96 -10.85 9.65
C THR A 167 9.22 -9.61 10.13
N HIS A 168 8.04 -9.31 9.56
CA HIS A 168 7.18 -8.24 10.08
C HIS A 168 6.69 -8.55 11.50
N GLN A 169 6.26 -9.78 11.78
CA GLN A 169 5.80 -10.17 13.11
C GLN A 169 6.90 -10.01 14.16
N HIS A 170 8.15 -10.36 13.82
CA HIS A 170 9.29 -10.12 14.70
C HIS A 170 9.52 -8.62 14.98
N TYR A 171 9.35 -7.75 13.98
CA TYR A 171 9.37 -6.30 14.20
C TYR A 171 8.25 -5.84 15.14
N VAL A 172 7.03 -6.38 14.98
CA VAL A 172 5.88 -6.06 15.84
C VAL A 172 6.10 -6.48 17.29
N GLU A 173 6.77 -7.60 17.52
CA GLU A 173 7.02 -8.14 18.87
C GLU A 173 8.19 -7.43 19.56
N GLU A 174 9.29 -7.19 18.83
CA GLU A 174 10.56 -6.80 19.45
C GLU A 174 10.88 -5.31 19.36
N ILE A 175 10.38 -4.61 18.33
CA ILE A 175 10.79 -3.23 18.02
C ILE A 175 9.61 -2.26 18.14
N PHE A 176 8.47 -2.61 17.57
CA PHE A 176 7.28 -1.76 17.52
C PHE A 176 6.81 -1.24 18.89
N PRO A 177 6.78 -2.01 20.00
CA PRO A 177 6.25 -1.52 21.27
C PRO A 177 7.02 -0.31 21.82
N ASP A 178 8.35 -0.32 21.68
CA ASP A 178 9.21 0.79 22.10
C ASP A 178 9.02 2.01 21.20
N LEU A 179 8.95 1.81 19.88
CA LEU A 179 8.67 2.90 18.94
C LEU A 179 7.31 3.54 19.20
N TYR A 180 6.28 2.72 19.46
CA TYR A 180 4.93 3.18 19.75
C TYR A 180 4.90 4.05 21.00
N LYS A 181 5.58 3.62 22.06
CA LYS A 181 5.72 4.38 23.31
C LYS A 181 6.47 5.69 23.10
N LEU A 182 7.54 5.68 22.31
CA LEU A 182 8.34 6.87 21.99
C LEU A 182 7.58 7.88 21.11
N ALA A 183 6.81 7.38 20.15
CA ALA A 183 6.09 8.21 19.20
C ALA A 183 4.90 8.94 19.82
N ASN A 184 4.27 8.40 20.87
CA ASN A 184 3.08 8.97 21.51
C ASN A 184 2.05 9.48 20.49
N ILE A 185 1.56 8.56 19.66
CA ILE A 185 0.81 8.89 18.43
C ILE A 185 -0.48 9.70 18.66
N HIS A 186 -1.03 9.67 19.87
CA HIS A 186 -2.27 10.36 20.22
C HIS A 186 -2.12 11.89 20.20
N GLU A 187 -0.90 12.43 20.17
CA GLU A 187 -0.65 13.86 20.07
C GLU A 187 -0.92 14.44 18.66
N ASP A 188 -0.66 13.64 17.63
CA ASP A 188 -0.65 14.07 16.24
C ASP A 188 -1.65 13.32 15.35
N ILE A 189 -2.08 12.12 15.71
CA ILE A 189 -3.02 11.32 14.92
C ILE A 189 -4.44 11.41 15.51
N GLU A 190 -5.42 11.64 14.64
CA GLU A 190 -6.86 11.59 14.95
C GLU A 190 -7.40 10.17 14.79
N GLU A 191 -7.15 9.55 13.64
CA GLU A 191 -7.57 8.18 13.34
C GLU A 191 -6.44 7.42 12.64
N ILE A 192 -6.30 6.14 12.96
CA ILE A 192 -5.38 5.23 12.27
C ILE A 192 -6.09 3.94 11.88
N LYS A 193 -5.96 3.55 10.61
CA LYS A 193 -6.48 2.29 10.06
C LYS A 193 -5.32 1.46 9.55
N GLY A 194 -5.13 0.30 10.17
CA GLY A 194 -4.14 -0.69 9.72
C GLY A 194 -4.74 -1.67 8.73
N LYS A 195 -3.99 -2.01 7.68
CA LYS A 195 -4.27 -3.15 6.80
C LYS A 195 -2.96 -3.89 6.53
N GLN A 196 -3.04 -5.19 6.32
CA GLN A 196 -1.88 -6.01 5.98
C GLN A 196 -2.26 -7.18 5.10
N ALA A 197 -1.38 -7.61 4.21
CA ALA A 197 -1.65 -8.75 3.35
C ALA A 197 -0.39 -9.55 3.07
N VAL A 198 -0.53 -10.87 3.10
CA VAL A 198 0.42 -11.78 2.45
C VAL A 198 0.18 -11.68 0.95
N CYS A 199 1.20 -11.24 0.22
CA CYS A 199 1.10 -11.01 -1.22
C CYS A 199 0.89 -12.32 -1.98
N LYS A 200 -0.03 -12.28 -2.95
CA LYS A 200 -0.25 -13.36 -3.91
C LYS A 200 0.69 -13.18 -5.09
N GLU A 201 1.45 -14.21 -5.42
CA GLU A 201 2.34 -14.21 -6.59
C GLU A 201 1.55 -13.98 -7.87
N GLU A 202 0.33 -14.51 -7.95
CA GLU A 202 -0.55 -14.37 -9.10
C GLU A 202 -1.08 -12.92 -9.28
N TRP A 203 -0.99 -12.09 -8.24
CA TRP A 203 -1.41 -10.68 -8.30
C TRP A 203 -0.23 -9.73 -8.57
N LEU A 204 1.00 -10.25 -8.53
CA LEU A 204 2.22 -9.50 -8.80
C LEU A 204 2.31 -9.20 -10.30
N VAL A 205 2.48 -7.93 -10.63
CA VAL A 205 2.74 -7.47 -12.00
C VAL A 205 3.94 -6.54 -11.98
N TYR A 206 4.95 -6.84 -12.80
CA TYR A 206 6.18 -6.07 -12.95
C TYR A 206 6.68 -6.13 -14.41
#